data_AF-A0A355UHA6-F1
#
_entry.id   AF-A0A355UHA6-F1
#
_cell.length_a   1.000
_cell.length_b   1.000
_cell.length_c   1.000
_cell.angle_alpha   90.00
_cell.angle_beta   90.00
_cell.angle_gamma   90.00
#
_symmetry.space_group_name_H-M   'P 1'
#
loop_
_entity.id
_entity.type
_entity.pdbx_description
1 polymer ?
#
loop_
_entity_poly.entity_id
_entity_poly.type
_entity_poly.pdbx_seq_one_letter_code
_entity_poly.pdbx_strand_id
1 'polypeptide(L)'
;MKFTSALKLKLIYVFRINDMEHKGCLKIGEATSDNENIWGLAPNSKALNEAARKRINQYTQTAGINYELLYTEISVYSRKGVIQSFSDTEVHNVLIRSGIKRKVFDTQKKANEWFITDLETVKNAIAAVKDGKDALNTDQISKERNPIVFRPEQQEAINKTKKQFKKSNEMLWYAKMRFGKTLSALQVVKDLEFTRTLILTHRPVVDAGWFEDFGK
;
A
#
# COMPACT_ATOMS: atom_id res chain seq x y z
N MET A 1 14.12 -25.69 -40.81
CA MET A 1 13.00 -24.97 -40.15
C MET A 1 13.55 -24.20 -38.97
N LYS A 2 13.52 -22.86 -38.99
CA LYS A 2 13.83 -22.04 -37.80
C LYS A 2 12.54 -21.96 -36.98
N PHE A 3 12.50 -22.57 -35.81
CA PHE A 3 11.40 -22.39 -34.87
C PHE A 3 11.53 -20.99 -34.25
N THR A 4 10.79 -20.02 -34.74
CA THR A 4 10.58 -18.74 -34.05
C THR A 4 9.52 -18.96 -32.98
N SER A 5 9.97 -19.29 -31.76
CA SER A 5 9.09 -19.25 -30.59
C SER A 5 8.69 -17.79 -30.36
N ALA A 6 7.42 -17.45 -30.59
CA ALA A 6 6.84 -16.14 -30.25
C ALA A 6 6.68 -16.04 -28.73
N LEU A 7 7.80 -15.87 -28.03
CA LEU A 7 7.86 -15.79 -26.58
C LEU A 7 7.28 -14.43 -26.17
N LYS A 8 5.97 -14.38 -25.96
CA LYS A 8 5.29 -13.16 -25.52
C LYS A 8 5.73 -12.84 -24.10
N LEU A 9 6.39 -11.69 -23.95
CA LEU A 9 6.89 -11.23 -22.67
C LEU A 9 5.72 -10.80 -21.77
N LYS A 10 5.84 -11.13 -20.49
CA LYS A 10 4.89 -10.75 -19.44
C LYS A 10 5.36 -9.51 -18.69
N LEU A 11 4.40 -8.82 -18.09
CA LEU A 11 4.63 -7.69 -17.20
C LEU A 11 3.74 -7.81 -15.96
N ILE A 12 4.20 -7.22 -14.86
CA ILE A 12 3.41 -6.98 -13.65
C ILE A 12 2.83 -5.59 -13.73
N TYR A 13 1.59 -5.44 -13.28
CA TYR A 13 0.93 -4.16 -13.12
C TYR A 13 0.31 -4.02 -11.73
N VAL A 14 0.24 -2.78 -11.25
CA VAL A 14 -0.36 -2.41 -9.98
C VAL A 14 -1.37 -1.29 -10.22
N PHE A 15 -2.59 -1.47 -9.74
CA PHE A 15 -3.62 -0.45 -9.86
C PHE A 15 -4.50 -0.37 -8.60
N ARG A 16 -5.20 0.75 -8.47
CA ARG A 16 -6.21 0.97 -7.42
C ARG A 16 -7.55 1.36 -8.02
N ILE A 17 -8.61 1.15 -7.24
CA ILE A 17 -9.94 1.72 -7.49
C ILE A 17 -10.16 2.81 -6.43
N ASN A 18 -10.63 3.97 -6.88
CA ASN A 18 -10.77 5.17 -6.05
C ASN A 18 -12.18 5.28 -5.44
N ASP A 19 -12.68 4.19 -4.85
CA ASP A 19 -13.92 4.18 -4.07
C ASP A 19 -13.64 3.94 -2.57
N MET A 20 -14.68 4.02 -1.75
CA MET A 20 -14.54 3.84 -0.31
C MET A 20 -14.22 2.39 0.08
N GLU A 21 -14.67 1.41 -0.69
CA GLU A 21 -14.48 -0.01 -0.38
C GLU A 21 -13.03 -0.46 -0.64
N HIS A 22 -12.40 0.06 -1.68
CA HIS A 22 -11.04 -0.24 -2.12
C HIS A 22 -9.99 0.72 -1.54
N LYS A 23 -10.39 1.64 -0.66
CA LYS A 23 -9.48 2.60 -0.02
C LYS A 23 -8.30 1.87 0.66
N GLY A 24 -7.08 2.24 0.28
CA GLY A 24 -5.84 1.65 0.80
C GLY A 24 -5.56 0.22 0.30
N CYS A 25 -6.27 -0.24 -0.72
CA CYS A 25 -6.07 -1.56 -1.32
C CYS A 25 -5.47 -1.43 -2.72
N LEU A 26 -4.44 -2.21 -3.00
CA LEU A 26 -3.84 -2.34 -4.33
C LEU A 26 -4.10 -3.73 -4.91
N LYS A 27 -4.35 -3.77 -6.21
CA LYS A 27 -4.40 -5.01 -6.98
C LYS A 27 -3.11 -5.14 -7.78
N ILE A 28 -2.46 -6.28 -7.63
CA ILE A 28 -1.26 -6.68 -8.36
C ILE A 28 -1.66 -7.80 -9.30
N GLY A 29 -1.37 -7.68 -10.58
CA GLY A 29 -1.66 -8.71 -11.57
C GLY A 29 -0.60 -8.77 -12.66
N GLU A 30 -0.68 -9.81 -13.48
CA GLU A 30 0.16 -9.99 -14.65
C GLU A 30 -0.60 -9.80 -15.97
N ALA A 31 0.08 -9.24 -16.97
CA ALA A 31 -0.41 -9.12 -18.34
C ALA A 31 0.64 -9.64 -19.33
N THR A 32 0.17 -10.17 -20.46
CA THR A 32 1.03 -10.53 -21.58
C THR A 32 1.03 -9.39 -22.60
N SER A 33 2.21 -8.95 -23.01
CA SER A 33 2.36 -7.96 -24.08
C SER A 33 2.29 -8.65 -25.44
N ASP A 34 1.52 -8.08 -26.37
CA ASP A 34 1.54 -8.49 -27.78
C ASP A 34 2.75 -7.89 -28.53
N ASN A 35 3.50 -6.98 -27.89
CA ASN A 35 4.67 -6.34 -28.47
C ASN A 35 5.94 -7.11 -28.06
N GLU A 36 6.68 -7.61 -29.05
CA GLU A 36 7.88 -8.45 -28.85
C GLU A 36 9.08 -7.65 -28.29
N ASN A 37 9.09 -6.33 -28.48
CA ASN A 37 10.18 -5.43 -28.06
C ASN A 37 9.91 -4.72 -26.72
N ILE A 38 9.34 -5.41 -25.73
CA ILE A 38 9.24 -4.84 -24.37
C ILE A 38 10.45 -5.12 -23.48
N TRP A 39 11.41 -5.91 -23.96
CA TRP A 39 12.64 -6.20 -23.22
C TRP A 39 13.45 -4.92 -22.97
N GLY A 40 13.92 -4.72 -21.74
CA GLY A 40 14.74 -3.56 -21.36
C GLY A 40 13.97 -2.24 -21.24
N LEU A 41 12.63 -2.25 -21.39
CA LEU A 41 11.83 -1.07 -21.13
C LEU A 41 11.84 -0.72 -19.63
N ALA A 42 11.97 0.58 -19.35
CA ALA A 42 11.83 1.09 -18.01
C ALA A 42 10.40 0.85 -17.46
N PRO A 43 10.24 0.72 -16.13
CA PRO A 43 8.94 0.71 -15.50
C PRO A 43 8.07 1.90 -15.95
N ASN A 44 6.75 1.73 -16.01
CA ASN A 44 5.79 2.75 -16.44
C ASN A 44 5.97 3.29 -17.87
N SER A 45 6.74 2.61 -18.72
CA SER A 45 6.82 2.97 -20.14
C SER A 45 5.45 2.84 -20.83
N LYS A 46 5.26 3.62 -21.90
CA LYS A 46 4.00 3.70 -22.64
C LYS A 46 3.48 2.32 -23.07
N ALA A 47 4.35 1.48 -23.64
CA ALA A 47 3.98 0.14 -24.10
C ALA A 47 3.53 -0.78 -22.96
N LEU A 48 4.20 -0.74 -21.80
CA LEU A 48 3.81 -1.54 -20.63
C LEU A 48 2.46 -1.08 -20.07
N ASN A 49 2.24 0.23 -20.00
CA ASN A 49 0.98 0.81 -19.52
C ASN A 49 -0.19 0.46 -20.45
N GLU A 50 0.01 0.49 -21.77
CA GLU A 50 -1.02 0.11 -22.75
C GLU A 50 -1.41 -1.37 -22.60
N ALA A 51 -0.43 -2.27 -22.47
CA ALA A 51 -0.68 -3.69 -22.25
C ALA A 51 -1.41 -3.96 -20.93
N ALA A 52 -0.98 -3.29 -19.84
CA ALA A 52 -1.66 -3.37 -18.54
C ALA A 52 -3.10 -2.88 -18.62
N ARG A 53 -3.35 -1.71 -19.23
CA ARG A 53 -4.70 -1.15 -19.38
C ARG A 53 -5.59 -2.05 -20.22
N LYS A 54 -5.08 -2.62 -21.32
CA LYS A 54 -5.79 -3.59 -22.14
C LYS A 54 -6.25 -4.78 -21.29
N ARG A 55 -5.37 -5.32 -20.44
CA ARG A 55 -5.69 -6.41 -19.52
C ARG A 55 -6.71 -6.01 -18.45
N ILE A 56 -6.53 -4.85 -17.81
CA ILE A 56 -7.45 -4.37 -16.76
C ILE A 56 -8.85 -4.15 -17.34
N ASN A 57 -8.93 -3.52 -18.52
CA ASN A 57 -10.20 -3.22 -19.18
C ASN A 57 -11.02 -4.49 -19.50
N GLN A 58 -10.39 -5.65 -19.75
CA GLN A 58 -11.10 -6.90 -20.01
C GLN A 58 -12.08 -7.31 -18.90
N TYR A 59 -11.81 -6.89 -17.65
CA TYR A 59 -12.66 -7.23 -16.50
C TYR A 59 -13.23 -6.01 -15.76
N THR A 60 -12.75 -4.79 -16.01
CA THR A 60 -13.32 -3.57 -15.42
C THR A 60 -14.28 -2.81 -16.33
N GLN A 61 -14.12 -2.91 -17.66
CA GLN A 61 -14.86 -2.06 -18.61
C GLN A 61 -16.35 -2.39 -18.63
N THR A 62 -16.72 -3.68 -18.62
CA THR A 62 -18.13 -4.12 -18.60
C THR A 62 -18.86 -3.67 -17.34
N ALA A 63 -18.14 -3.49 -16.22
CA ALA A 63 -18.68 -3.05 -14.95
C ALA A 63 -18.62 -1.52 -14.74
N GLY A 64 -18.08 -0.76 -15.71
CA GLY A 64 -17.95 0.70 -15.60
C GLY A 64 -17.03 1.16 -14.46
N ILE A 65 -16.09 0.32 -14.05
CA ILE A 65 -15.22 0.60 -12.90
C ILE A 65 -14.07 1.53 -13.32
N ASN A 66 -14.01 2.71 -12.70
CA ASN A 66 -12.88 3.63 -12.85
C ASN A 66 -11.70 3.17 -11.99
N TYR A 67 -10.53 3.03 -12.62
CA TYR A 67 -9.30 2.63 -11.96
C TYR A 67 -8.14 3.58 -12.27
N GLU A 68 -7.14 3.54 -11.41
CA GLU A 68 -5.88 4.27 -11.58
C GLU A 68 -4.72 3.27 -11.62
N LEU A 69 -4.05 3.21 -12.76
CA LEU A 69 -2.82 2.42 -12.94
C LEU A 69 -1.66 3.16 -12.27
N LEU A 70 -1.02 2.52 -11.30
CA LEU A 70 0.04 3.12 -10.48
C LEU A 70 1.44 2.71 -10.94
N TYR A 71 1.60 1.46 -11.38
CA TYR A 71 2.90 0.91 -11.72
C TYR A 71 2.82 -0.22 -12.74
N THR A 72 3.80 -0.30 -13.63
CA THR A 72 4.05 -1.44 -14.51
C THR A 72 5.53 -1.75 -14.61
N GLU A 73 5.88 -3.02 -14.69
CA GLU A 73 7.26 -3.47 -14.82
C GLU A 73 7.32 -4.82 -15.55
N ILE A 74 8.35 -5.03 -16.37
CA ILE A 74 8.55 -6.30 -17.05
C ILE A 74 8.80 -7.42 -16.02
N SER A 75 8.17 -8.58 -16.23
CA SER A 75 8.29 -9.69 -15.29
C SER A 75 9.50 -10.59 -15.56
N VAL A 76 10.39 -10.16 -16.46
CA VAL A 76 11.61 -10.88 -16.82
C VAL A 76 12.83 -10.06 -16.44
N TYR A 77 13.82 -10.69 -15.84
CA TYR A 77 15.02 -10.06 -15.30
C TYR A 77 16.23 -10.96 -15.53
N SER A 78 17.43 -10.37 -15.48
CA SER A 78 18.68 -11.12 -15.55
C SER A 78 19.30 -11.21 -14.16
N ARG A 79 19.65 -12.42 -13.74
CA ARG A 79 20.34 -12.67 -12.46
C ARG A 79 21.50 -13.63 -12.71
N LYS A 80 22.71 -13.20 -12.34
CA LYS A 80 23.96 -13.98 -12.54
C LYS A 80 24.14 -14.48 -13.99
N GLY A 81 23.72 -13.68 -14.97
CA GLY A 81 23.83 -14.01 -16.40
C GLY A 81 22.72 -14.94 -16.92
N VAL A 82 21.75 -15.33 -16.09
CA VAL A 82 20.60 -16.17 -16.49
C VAL A 82 19.35 -15.30 -16.55
N ILE A 83 18.60 -15.43 -17.65
CA ILE A 83 17.29 -14.80 -17.80
C ILE A 83 16.27 -15.60 -16.99
N GLN A 84 15.62 -14.94 -16.04
CA GLN A 84 14.57 -15.51 -15.19
C GLN A 84 13.30 -14.67 -15.32
N SER A 85 12.15 -15.32 -15.17
CA SER A 85 10.86 -14.64 -15.11
C SER A 85 10.19 -14.88 -13.77
N PHE A 86 9.39 -13.92 -13.34
CA PHE A 86 8.51 -14.05 -12.17
C PHE A 86 7.05 -13.81 -12.54
N SER A 87 6.15 -14.27 -11.68
CA SER A 87 4.69 -14.07 -11.80
C SER A 87 4.15 -13.17 -10.69
N ASP A 88 2.93 -12.68 -10.88
CA ASP A 88 2.20 -11.95 -9.83
C ASP A 88 2.00 -12.79 -8.56
N THR A 89 1.85 -14.11 -8.71
CA THR A 89 1.70 -15.06 -7.60
C THR A 89 2.94 -15.07 -6.69
N GLU A 90 4.14 -14.95 -7.25
CA GLU A 90 5.37 -14.86 -6.45
C GLU A 90 5.43 -13.55 -5.67
N VAL A 91 5.00 -12.44 -6.27
CA VAL A 91 4.87 -11.15 -5.58
C VAL A 91 3.82 -11.23 -4.46
N HIS A 92 2.69 -11.89 -4.70
CA HIS A 92 1.65 -12.13 -3.69
C HIS A 92 2.19 -12.95 -2.52
N ASN A 93 2.96 -14.01 -2.80
CA ASN A 93 3.56 -14.84 -1.76
C ASN A 93 4.52 -14.05 -0.87
N VAL A 94 5.36 -13.20 -1.45
CA VAL A 94 6.24 -12.30 -0.69
C VAL A 94 5.41 -11.37 0.20
N LEU A 95 4.36 -10.73 -0.33
CA LEU A 95 3.47 -9.86 0.46
C LEU A 95 2.81 -10.61 1.62
N ILE A 96 2.26 -11.81 1.37
CA ILE A 96 1.59 -12.64 2.39
C ILE A 96 2.58 -13.05 3.48
N ARG A 97 3.76 -13.55 3.10
CA ARG A 97 4.81 -13.96 4.06
C ARG A 97 5.38 -12.78 4.85
N SER A 98 5.27 -11.57 4.30
CA SER A 98 5.62 -10.32 4.98
C SER A 98 4.51 -9.81 5.92
N GLY A 99 3.40 -10.54 6.07
CA GLY A 99 2.29 -10.16 6.95
C GLY A 99 1.33 -9.12 6.35
N ILE A 100 1.44 -8.82 5.06
CA ILE A 100 0.51 -7.90 4.37
C ILE A 100 -0.85 -8.59 4.22
N LYS A 101 -1.89 -7.93 4.71
CA LYS A 101 -3.25 -8.47 4.73
C LYS A 101 -3.84 -8.49 3.32
N ARG A 102 -4.31 -9.67 2.92
CA ARG A 102 -5.14 -9.84 1.73
C ARG A 102 -6.60 -9.47 2.05
N LYS A 103 -7.24 -8.74 1.14
CA LYS A 103 -8.66 -8.40 1.17
C LYS A 103 -9.36 -9.08 0.00
N VAL A 104 -10.49 -9.72 0.28
CA VAL A 104 -11.34 -10.37 -0.72
C VAL A 104 -12.72 -9.72 -0.64
N PHE A 105 -13.17 -9.11 -1.73
CA PHE A 105 -14.45 -8.40 -1.80
C PHE A 105 -15.62 -9.32 -2.16
N ASP A 106 -15.36 -10.38 -2.93
CA ASP A 106 -16.37 -11.37 -3.33
C ASP A 106 -15.86 -12.77 -2.99
N THR A 107 -16.52 -13.42 -2.03
CA THR A 107 -16.20 -14.76 -1.53
C THR A 107 -16.62 -15.88 -2.48
N GLN A 108 -17.51 -15.63 -3.46
CA GLN A 108 -18.00 -16.66 -4.37
C GLN A 108 -17.08 -16.90 -5.57
N LYS A 109 -16.46 -15.83 -6.10
CA LYS A 109 -15.71 -15.92 -7.37
C LYS A 109 -14.19 -16.08 -7.24
N LYS A 110 -13.60 -16.10 -6.04
CA LYS A 110 -12.15 -16.23 -5.74
C LYS A 110 -11.19 -15.27 -6.49
N ALA A 111 -11.66 -14.48 -7.46
CA ALA A 111 -10.87 -13.73 -8.43
C ALA A 111 -10.53 -12.28 -8.00
N ASN A 112 -10.68 -11.97 -6.72
CA ASN A 112 -10.56 -10.61 -6.19
C ASN A 112 -9.50 -10.54 -5.11
N GLU A 113 -8.27 -10.95 -5.42
CA GLU A 113 -7.13 -10.75 -4.52
C GLU A 113 -6.72 -9.28 -4.57
N TRP A 114 -6.89 -8.58 -3.45
CA TRP A 114 -6.40 -7.23 -3.19
C TRP A 114 -5.52 -7.25 -1.96
N PHE A 115 -4.56 -6.33 -1.88
CA PHE A 115 -3.64 -6.21 -0.76
C PHE A 115 -3.79 -4.86 -0.08
N ILE A 116 -3.92 -4.86 1.25
CA ILE A 116 -3.96 -3.63 2.04
C ILE A 116 -2.52 -3.14 2.21
N THR A 117 -2.06 -2.33 1.27
CA THR A 117 -0.66 -1.91 1.14
C THR A 117 -0.56 -0.62 0.33
N ASP A 118 0.59 0.05 0.38
CA ASP A 118 0.95 1.12 -0.55
C ASP A 118 1.82 0.60 -1.70
N LEU A 119 2.13 1.51 -2.64
CA LEU A 119 2.86 1.19 -3.86
C LEU A 119 4.33 0.84 -3.58
N GLU A 120 4.94 1.45 -2.58
CA GLU A 120 6.35 1.30 -2.28
C GLU A 120 6.64 -0.09 -1.70
N THR A 121 5.78 -0.58 -0.79
CA THR A 121 5.84 -1.97 -0.34
C THR A 121 5.70 -2.96 -1.50
N VAL A 122 4.85 -2.67 -2.50
CA VAL A 122 4.70 -3.56 -3.67
C VAL A 122 5.96 -3.56 -4.53
N LYS A 123 6.59 -2.41 -4.76
CA LYS A 123 7.88 -2.34 -5.47
C LYS A 123 8.97 -3.10 -4.72
N ASN A 124 9.02 -2.97 -3.39
CA ASN A 124 9.94 -3.73 -2.56
C ASN A 124 9.69 -5.24 -2.66
N ALA A 125 8.42 -5.67 -2.72
CA ALA A 125 8.06 -7.06 -2.93
C ALA A 125 8.54 -7.58 -4.30
N ILE A 126 8.38 -6.78 -5.37
CA ILE A 126 8.90 -7.12 -6.70
C ILE A 126 10.43 -7.25 -6.67
N ALA A 127 11.13 -6.32 -6.01
CA ALA A 127 12.58 -6.38 -5.85
C ALA A 127 13.01 -7.63 -5.05
N ALA A 128 12.30 -7.97 -3.97
CA ALA A 128 12.55 -9.16 -3.17
C ALA A 128 12.40 -10.46 -3.99
N VAL A 129 11.38 -10.55 -4.85
CA VAL A 129 11.23 -11.69 -5.78
C VAL A 129 12.45 -11.80 -6.71
N LYS A 130 12.91 -10.68 -7.29
CA LYS A 130 14.10 -10.66 -8.16
C LYS A 130 15.38 -11.06 -7.42
N ASP A 131 15.48 -10.70 -6.14
CA ASP A 131 16.55 -11.12 -5.23
C ASP A 131 16.41 -12.60 -4.79
N GLY A 132 15.32 -13.28 -5.15
CA GLY A 132 14.99 -14.63 -4.68
C GLY A 132 14.77 -14.70 -3.17
N LYS A 133 14.24 -13.63 -2.58
CA LYS A 133 13.80 -13.59 -1.19
C LYS A 133 12.33 -14.00 -1.11
N ASP A 134 12.01 -14.70 -0.04
CA ASP A 134 10.66 -15.21 0.21
C ASP A 134 9.75 -14.25 0.99
N ALA A 135 10.31 -13.20 1.58
CA ALA A 135 9.61 -12.19 2.38
C ALA A 135 10.40 -10.86 2.39
N LEU A 136 9.71 -9.79 2.78
CA LEU A 136 10.28 -8.49 3.07
C LEU A 136 10.80 -8.43 4.51
N ASN A 137 11.90 -7.72 4.71
CA ASN A 137 12.31 -7.34 6.06
C ASN A 137 11.38 -6.24 6.60
N THR A 138 11.33 -6.08 7.93
CA THR A 138 10.43 -5.13 8.60
C THR A 138 10.67 -3.66 8.20
N ASP A 139 11.88 -3.33 7.76
CA ASP A 139 12.32 -2.04 7.23
C ASP A 139 11.90 -1.81 5.76
N GLN A 140 11.61 -2.88 5.01
CA GLN A 140 11.19 -2.82 3.60
C GLN A 140 9.66 -2.77 3.44
N ILE A 141 8.91 -3.10 4.49
CA ILE A 141 7.48 -2.81 4.56
C ILE A 141 7.38 -1.32 4.88
N SER A 142 7.00 -0.51 3.90
CA SER A 142 6.78 0.91 4.11
C SER A 142 5.76 1.08 5.24
N LYS A 143 6.20 1.74 6.30
CA LYS A 143 5.34 2.23 7.37
C LYS A 143 4.61 3.50 6.95
N GLU A 144 4.41 3.73 5.64
CA GLU A 144 3.67 4.88 5.12
C GLU A 144 2.17 4.67 5.34
N ARG A 145 1.82 4.73 6.62
CA ARG A 145 0.53 5.18 7.09
C ARG A 145 0.32 6.55 6.44
N ASN A 146 -0.67 6.65 5.55
CA ASN A 146 -1.11 7.94 4.99
C ASN A 146 -1.03 9.01 6.08
N PRO A 147 -0.30 10.11 5.89
CA PRO A 147 -0.12 11.10 6.93
C PRO A 147 -1.50 11.55 7.41
N ILE A 148 -1.75 11.41 8.72
CA ILE A 148 -3.03 11.82 9.31
C ILE A 148 -3.15 13.33 9.09
N VAL A 149 -4.09 13.73 8.22
CA VAL A 149 -4.42 15.13 8.02
C VAL A 149 -5.40 15.55 9.12
N PHE A 150 -4.92 16.38 10.05
CA PHE A 150 -5.75 16.93 11.12
C PHE A 150 -6.68 18.02 10.59
N ARG A 151 -7.93 18.01 11.08
CA ARG A 151 -8.87 19.11 10.82
C ARG A 151 -8.39 20.39 11.50
N PRO A 152 -8.78 21.59 11.02
CA PRO A 152 -8.31 22.85 11.59
C PRO A 152 -8.48 22.95 13.11
N GLU A 153 -9.61 22.51 13.66
CA GLU A 153 -9.87 22.54 15.09
C GLU A 153 -8.97 21.59 15.90
N GLN A 154 -8.55 20.48 15.31
CA GLN A 154 -7.62 19.54 15.92
C GLN A 154 -6.21 20.11 15.92
N GLN A 155 -5.78 20.69 14.79
CA GLN A 155 -4.48 21.34 14.67
C GLN A 155 -4.36 22.52 15.63
N GLU A 156 -5.42 23.29 15.80
CA GLU A 156 -5.48 24.38 16.77
C GLU A 156 -5.29 23.87 18.20
N ALA A 157 -6.00 22.81 18.58
CA ALA A 157 -5.86 22.19 19.91
C ALA A 157 -4.44 21.65 20.15
N ILE A 158 -3.85 20.98 19.16
CA ILE A 158 -2.45 20.49 19.20
C ILE A 158 -1.49 21.66 19.42
N ASN A 159 -1.60 22.71 18.60
CA ASN A 159 -0.73 23.89 18.68
C ASN A 159 -0.86 24.64 20.01
N LYS A 160 -2.10 24.80 20.52
CA LYS A 160 -2.36 25.40 21.83
C LYS A 160 -1.72 24.58 22.95
N THR A 161 -1.83 23.26 22.89
CA THR A 161 -1.23 22.35 23.87
C THR A 161 0.29 22.43 23.84
N LYS A 162 0.93 22.37 22.67
CA LYS A 162 2.39 22.54 22.54
C LYS A 162 2.88 23.87 23.10
N LYS A 163 2.12 24.95 22.92
CA LYS A 163 2.46 26.27 23.49
C LYS A 163 2.29 26.28 25.01
N GLN A 164 1.21 25.68 25.52
CA GLN A 164 0.95 25.57 26.97
C GLN A 164 2.04 24.76 27.67
N PHE A 165 2.48 23.65 27.07
CA PHE A 165 3.51 22.76 27.61
C PHE A 165 4.91 23.40 27.72
N LYS A 166 5.11 24.58 27.13
CA LYS A 166 6.32 25.39 27.36
C LYS A 166 6.27 26.21 28.65
N LYS A 167 5.07 26.35 29.26
CA LYS A 167 4.81 27.23 30.43
C LYS A 167 4.22 26.47 31.62
N SER A 168 3.49 25.38 31.38
CA SER A 168 2.78 24.58 32.38
C SER A 168 2.77 23.12 31.93
N ASN A 169 2.50 22.18 32.83
CA ASN A 169 2.50 20.75 32.54
C ASN A 169 1.09 20.16 32.35
N GLU A 170 0.06 21.01 32.36
CA GLU A 170 -1.33 20.59 32.34
C GLU A 170 -2.13 21.30 31.23
N MET A 171 -3.04 20.54 30.61
CA MET A 171 -3.96 21.04 29.58
C MET A 171 -5.28 20.30 29.63
N LEU A 172 -6.39 21.03 29.58
CA LEU A 172 -7.75 20.49 29.47
C LEU A 172 -8.34 20.83 28.10
N TRP A 173 -8.88 19.83 27.41
CA TRP A 173 -9.57 20.01 26.13
C TRP A 173 -11.08 19.96 26.30
N TYR A 174 -11.76 21.08 26.06
CA TYR A 174 -13.22 21.10 25.94
C TYR A 174 -13.63 20.64 24.54
N ALA A 175 -13.65 19.32 24.33
CA ALA A 175 -13.81 18.71 23.01
C ALA A 175 -15.13 17.95 22.85
N LYS A 176 -15.87 18.27 21.78
CA LYS A 176 -17.12 17.58 21.40
C LYS A 176 -16.93 16.08 21.11
N MET A 177 -18.03 15.35 21.04
CA MET A 177 -18.03 13.96 20.58
C MET A 177 -17.44 13.85 19.16
N ARG A 178 -16.68 12.78 18.88
CA ARG A 178 -15.98 12.53 17.60
C ARG A 178 -14.98 13.62 17.18
N PHE A 179 -14.49 14.41 18.13
CA PHE A 179 -13.39 15.35 17.89
C PHE A 179 -12.09 14.66 17.45
N GLY A 180 -11.87 13.39 17.84
CA GLY A 180 -10.59 12.71 17.60
C GLY A 180 -9.56 13.00 18.69
N LYS A 181 -10.00 13.02 19.96
CA LYS A 181 -9.17 13.34 21.13
C LYS A 181 -7.89 12.50 21.20
N THR A 182 -8.01 11.18 21.00
CA THR A 182 -6.87 10.26 21.04
C THR A 182 -5.83 10.62 19.98
N LEU A 183 -6.23 10.66 18.69
CA LEU A 183 -5.31 10.97 17.60
C LEU A 183 -4.62 12.32 17.78
N SER A 184 -5.36 13.35 18.18
CA SER A 184 -4.77 14.67 18.43
C SER A 184 -3.82 14.66 19.63
N ALA A 185 -4.11 13.92 20.70
CA ALA A 185 -3.20 13.80 21.85
C ALA A 185 -1.93 13.02 21.49
N LEU A 186 -2.05 11.96 20.68
CA LEU A 186 -0.91 11.21 20.17
C LEU A 186 0.00 12.07 19.28
N GLN A 187 -0.57 12.99 18.49
CA GLN A 187 0.24 13.95 17.74
C GLN A 187 1.02 14.89 18.66
N VAL A 188 0.44 15.34 19.79
CA VAL A 188 1.17 16.15 20.78
C VAL A 188 2.32 15.35 21.39
N VAL A 189 2.09 14.10 21.77
CA VAL A 189 3.11 13.17 22.29
C VAL A 189 4.27 13.02 21.32
N LYS A 190 3.96 12.82 20.02
CA LYS A 190 4.94 12.70 18.94
C LYS A 190 5.73 14.00 18.75
N ASP A 191 5.03 15.13 18.67
CA ASP A 191 5.62 16.45 18.43
C ASP A 191 6.50 16.97 19.57
N LEU A 192 6.24 16.52 20.81
CA LEU A 192 7.00 16.88 22.02
C LEU A 192 7.97 15.77 22.45
N GLU A 193 8.08 14.69 21.67
CA GLU A 193 9.01 13.58 21.88
C GLU A 193 8.88 12.91 23.26
N PHE A 194 7.65 12.77 23.78
CA PHE A 194 7.43 12.08 25.04
C PHE A 194 7.67 10.58 24.91
N THR A 195 8.68 10.08 25.64
CA THR A 195 9.15 8.69 25.55
C THR A 195 8.34 7.72 26.40
N ARG A 196 7.72 8.20 27.48
CA ARG A 196 6.88 7.40 28.39
C ARG A 196 5.51 8.03 28.51
N THR A 197 4.52 7.41 27.90
CA THR A 197 3.14 7.91 27.85
C THR A 197 2.19 6.89 28.47
N LEU A 198 1.39 7.34 29.45
CA LEU A 198 0.32 6.54 30.05
C LEU A 198 -1.03 7.13 29.63
N ILE A 199 -1.87 6.32 28.99
CA ILE A 199 -3.23 6.71 28.58
C ILE A 199 -4.23 5.99 29.50
N LEU A 200 -5.08 6.76 30.18
CA LEU A 200 -6.08 6.25 31.12
C LEU A 200 -7.49 6.52 30.57
N THR A 201 -8.36 5.50 30.57
CA THR A 201 -9.77 5.62 30.18
C THR A 201 -10.66 4.79 31.09
N HIS A 202 -11.88 5.26 31.32
CA HIS A 202 -12.94 4.49 31.97
C HIS A 202 -13.69 3.58 30.98
N ARG A 203 -13.40 3.66 29.67
CA ARG A 203 -14.05 2.87 28.62
C ARG A 203 -13.08 1.82 28.05
N PRO A 204 -13.16 0.56 28.49
CA PRO A 204 -12.22 -0.50 28.09
C PRO A 204 -12.31 -0.88 26.60
N VAL A 205 -13.48 -0.72 25.97
CA VAL A 205 -13.72 -1.08 24.55
C VAL A 205 -12.94 -0.24 23.52
N VAL A 206 -12.24 0.81 23.95
CA VAL A 206 -11.46 1.70 23.06
C VAL A 206 -9.98 1.29 22.99
N ASP A 207 -9.55 0.37 23.84
CA ASP A 207 -8.14 -0.01 24.01
C ASP A 207 -7.51 -0.62 22.73
N ALA A 208 -8.24 -1.53 22.07
CA ALA A 208 -7.76 -2.16 20.82
C ALA A 208 -7.53 -1.14 19.68
N GLY A 209 -8.36 -0.09 19.61
CA GLY A 209 -8.22 0.94 18.58
C GLY A 209 -7.04 1.90 18.81
N TRP A 210 -6.62 2.06 20.07
CA TRP A 210 -5.54 2.97 20.43
C TRP A 210 -4.17 2.45 20.05
N PHE A 211 -3.95 1.14 20.15
CA PHE A 211 -2.67 0.54 19.72
C PHE A 211 -2.49 0.65 18.21
N GLU A 212 -3.57 0.45 17.45
CA GLU A 212 -3.56 0.66 16.00
C GLU A 212 -3.34 2.14 15.62
N ASP A 213 -3.90 3.07 16.39
CA ASP A 213 -3.74 4.52 16.19
C ASP A 213 -2.38 5.05 16.66
N PHE A 214 -1.76 4.48 17.71
CA PHE A 214 -0.41 4.83 18.15
C PHE A 214 0.63 4.50 17.09
N GLY A 215 0.40 3.45 16.34
CA GLY A 215 1.24 3.15 15.21
C GLY A 215 1.13 4.20 14.09
N LYS A 216 -0.07 4.74 13.83
CA LYS A 216 -0.32 5.64 12.68
C LYS A 216 0.46 6.95 12.79
#